data_AF-A0A133PKB6-F1
#
_entry.id   AF-A0A133PKB6-F1
#
_cell.length_a   1.000
_cell.length_b   1.000
_cell.length_c   1.000
_cell.angle_alpha   90.00
_cell.angle_beta   90.00
_cell.angle_gamma   90.00
#
_symmetry.space_group_name_H-M   'P 1'
#
loop_
_entity.id
_entity.type
_entity.pdbx_description
1 polymer ?
#
loop_
_entity_poly.entity_id
_entity_poly.type
_entity_poly.pdbx_seq_one_letter_code
_entity_poly.pdbx_strand_id
1 'polypeptide(L)'
;MLKTKNYEFNKPEPDDYVIVGDLNYNMDEIDKLLKLINDNLDILNTNGESLLDLLKKKADLDNNRKVLKSQLPDLDIYKDVLMYEARGNFPASGNGKKLYIDRSGSKIYRWTGSTYVELSPQLKIGEVKDTAFDGARGKALEDAMKNRYTKKEVDDLLERLREEISGDIIEQIIAFS
;
A
#
# COMPACT_ATOMS: atom_id res chain seq x y z
N MET A 1 22.06 91.30 -46.98
CA MET A 1 22.67 90.55 -45.87
C MET A 1 21.77 90.68 -44.66
N LEU A 2 21.21 89.57 -44.17
CA LEU A 2 20.36 89.54 -42.98
C LEU A 2 21.22 89.87 -41.76
N LYS A 3 20.83 90.87 -40.97
CA LYS A 3 21.52 91.24 -39.73
C LYS A 3 21.39 90.07 -38.74
N THR A 4 22.47 89.36 -38.46
CA THR A 4 22.52 88.43 -37.34
C THR A 4 22.43 89.23 -36.05
N LYS A 5 21.41 88.95 -35.22
CA LYS A 5 21.32 89.55 -33.89
C LYS A 5 22.48 89.01 -33.04
N ASN A 6 23.31 89.91 -32.52
CA ASN A 6 24.28 89.55 -31.50
C ASN A 6 23.50 89.37 -30.19
N TYR A 7 23.54 88.16 -29.63
CA TYR A 7 22.94 87.89 -28.32
C TYR A 7 24.01 88.10 -27.26
N GLU A 8 23.71 88.97 -26.29
CA GLU A 8 24.52 89.12 -25.07
C GLU A 8 24.04 88.07 -24.07
N PHE A 9 24.83 87.00 -23.93
CA PHE A 9 24.57 85.99 -22.91
C PHE A 9 25.19 86.43 -21.59
N ASN A 10 24.35 86.58 -20.57
CA ASN A 10 24.81 86.74 -19.21
C ASN A 10 25.37 85.40 -18.71
N LYS A 11 26.43 85.46 -17.90
CA LYS A 11 26.93 84.26 -17.21
C LYS A 11 25.82 83.78 -16.25
N PRO A 12 25.56 82.46 -16.16
CA PRO A 12 24.55 81.92 -15.24
C PRO A 12 24.83 82.34 -13.81
N GLU A 13 23.76 82.60 -13.05
CA GLU A 13 23.88 82.85 -11.61
C GLU A 13 24.21 81.54 -10.87
N PRO A 14 24.81 81.58 -9.67
CA PRO A 14 25.10 80.40 -8.85
C PRO A 14 23.90 79.44 -8.67
N ASP A 15 22.69 79.98 -8.65
CA ASP A 15 21.45 79.22 -8.49
C ASP A 15 20.96 78.56 -9.80
N ASP A 16 21.49 78.97 -10.95
CA ASP A 16 21.22 78.35 -12.26
C ASP A 16 22.10 77.10 -12.48
N TYR A 17 23.10 76.86 -11.62
CA TYR A 17 23.97 75.70 -11.73
C TYR A 17 23.27 74.46 -11.19
N VAL A 18 23.24 73.43 -12.02
CA VAL A 18 22.89 72.08 -11.57
C VAL A 18 24.11 71.49 -10.86
N ILE A 19 23.93 71.04 -9.61
CA ILE A 19 24.98 70.39 -8.84
C ILE A 19 25.13 68.95 -9.34
N VAL A 20 26.27 68.64 -9.97
CA VAL A 20 26.56 67.30 -10.53
C VAL A 20 26.55 66.22 -9.43
N GLY A 21 26.92 66.57 -8.20
CA GLY A 21 26.83 65.65 -7.05
C GLY A 21 25.40 65.17 -6.78
N ASP A 22 24.43 66.08 -6.84
CA ASP A 22 23.01 65.75 -6.64
C ASP A 22 22.47 64.89 -7.77
N LEU A 23 22.92 65.14 -9.01
CA LEU A 23 22.61 64.28 -10.16
C LEU A 23 23.12 62.86 -9.98
N ASN A 24 24.36 62.71 -9.52
CA ASN A 24 24.96 61.40 -9.28
C ASN A 24 24.23 60.65 -8.16
N TYR A 25 23.91 61.33 -7.06
CA TYR A 25 23.14 60.74 -5.97
C TYR A 25 21.76 60.26 -6.45
N ASN A 26 21.06 61.10 -7.22
CA ASN A 26 19.76 60.72 -7.80
C ASN A 26 19.88 59.53 -8.77
N MET A 27 20.96 59.45 -9.56
CA MET A 27 21.21 58.33 -10.46
C MET A 27 21.44 57.02 -9.68
N ASP A 28 22.22 57.05 -8.61
CA ASP A 28 22.48 55.88 -7.77
C ASP A 28 21.19 55.37 -7.11
N GLU A 29 20.32 56.26 -6.64
CA GLU A 29 19.02 55.89 -6.08
C GLU A 29 18.09 55.30 -7.16
N ILE A 30 18.08 55.87 -8.37
CA ILE A 30 17.31 55.33 -9.50
C ILE A 30 17.79 53.91 -9.85
N ASP A 31 19.10 53.66 -9.88
CA ASP A 31 19.66 52.34 -10.21
C ASP A 31 19.26 51.28 -9.18
N LYS A 32 19.30 51.63 -7.88
CA LYS A 32 18.80 50.75 -6.80
C LYS A 32 17.32 50.42 -6.96
N LEU A 33 16.49 51.41 -7.31
CA LEU A 33 15.06 51.22 -7.52
C LEU A 33 14.78 50.34 -8.75
N LEU A 34 15.49 50.57 -9.85
CA LEU A 34 15.37 49.74 -11.06
C LEU A 34 15.76 48.29 -10.79
N LYS A 35 16.84 48.07 -10.05
CA LYS A 35 17.25 46.73 -9.63
C LYS A 35 16.17 46.03 -8.82
N LEU A 36 15.61 46.70 -7.81
CA LEU A 36 14.53 46.13 -6.99
C LEU A 36 13.28 45.79 -7.82
N ILE A 37 12.92 46.64 -8.78
CA ILE A 37 11.78 46.39 -9.67
C ILE A 37 12.04 45.14 -10.53
N ASN A 38 13.23 45.01 -11.10
CA ASN A 38 13.60 43.85 -11.91
C ASN A 38 13.60 42.55 -11.08
N ASP A 39 14.14 42.58 -9.86
CA ASP A 39 14.14 41.43 -8.96
C ASP A 39 12.69 40.99 -8.62
N ASN A 40 11.77 41.94 -8.39
CA ASN A 40 10.36 41.64 -8.15
C ASN A 40 9.65 41.09 -9.40
N LEU A 41 9.96 41.63 -10.58
CA LEU A 41 9.40 41.16 -11.85
C LEU A 41 9.87 39.74 -12.18
N ASP A 42 11.11 39.39 -11.85
CA ASP A 42 11.65 38.05 -12.06
C ASP A 42 10.92 36.99 -11.23
N ILE A 43 10.61 37.29 -9.97
CA ILE A 43 9.80 36.42 -9.09
C ILE A 43 8.38 36.21 -9.65
N LEU A 44 7.82 37.23 -10.30
CA LEU A 44 6.50 37.19 -10.93
C LEU A 44 6.53 36.65 -12.37
N ASN A 45 7.70 36.37 -12.92
CA ASN A 45 7.84 35.86 -14.27
C ASN A 45 7.34 34.42 -14.34
N THR A 46 6.25 34.24 -15.08
CA THR A 46 5.56 32.96 -15.25
C THR A 46 5.89 32.27 -16.57
N ASN A 47 6.94 32.71 -17.28
CA ASN A 47 7.32 32.20 -18.61
C ASN A 47 6.14 32.23 -19.62
N GLY A 48 5.25 33.21 -19.48
CA GLY A 48 4.08 33.37 -20.34
C GLY A 48 2.81 32.63 -19.87
N GLU A 49 2.84 31.90 -18.75
CA GLU A 49 1.60 31.38 -18.13
C GLU A 49 0.87 32.46 -17.31
N SER A 50 -0.44 32.38 -17.17
CA SER A 50 -1.16 33.28 -16.24
C SER A 50 -0.84 32.92 -14.79
N LEU A 51 -0.45 33.90 -13.97
CA LEU A 51 -0.30 33.74 -12.51
C LEU A 51 -1.54 33.10 -11.89
N LEU A 52 -2.72 33.50 -12.36
CA LEU A 52 -3.99 32.99 -11.86
C LEU A 52 -4.17 31.50 -12.17
N ASP A 53 -3.70 31.06 -13.34
CA ASP A 53 -3.79 29.65 -13.74
C ASP A 53 -2.76 28.78 -13.00
N LEU A 54 -1.60 29.32 -12.66
CA LEU A 54 -0.64 28.66 -11.77
C LEU A 54 -1.20 28.52 -10.35
N LEU A 55 -1.83 29.57 -9.82
CA LEU A 55 -2.42 29.55 -8.48
C LEU A 55 -3.58 28.54 -8.38
N LYS A 56 -4.42 28.40 -9.41
CA LYS A 56 -5.47 27.38 -9.46
C LYS A 56 -4.95 25.95 -9.35
N LYS A 57 -3.70 25.69 -9.74
CA LYS A 57 -3.07 24.35 -9.65
C LYS A 57 -2.50 24.06 -8.25
N LYS A 58 -2.41 25.07 -7.37
CA LYS A 58 -1.90 24.90 -6.00
C LYS A 58 -3.04 24.56 -5.06
N ALA A 59 -2.72 23.81 -4.00
CA ALA A 59 -3.64 23.56 -2.91
C ALA A 59 -3.60 24.73 -1.92
N ASP A 60 -4.76 25.12 -1.41
CA ASP A 60 -4.91 26.18 -0.42
C ASP A 60 -4.60 25.66 0.97
N LEU A 61 -4.10 26.55 1.83
CA LEU A 61 -3.80 26.23 3.22
C LEU A 61 -4.82 26.85 4.17
N ASP A 62 -5.16 26.12 5.23
CA ASP A 62 -5.96 26.61 6.35
C ASP A 62 -5.14 27.51 7.30
N ASN A 63 -5.80 28.03 8.34
CA ASN A 63 -5.18 28.87 9.38
C ASN A 63 -4.01 28.19 10.12
N ASN A 64 -3.90 26.86 10.02
CA ASN A 64 -2.86 26.06 10.64
C ASN A 64 -1.77 25.66 9.63
N ARG A 65 -1.76 26.29 8.44
CA ARG A 65 -0.82 26.04 7.33
C ARG A 65 -0.89 24.61 6.79
N LYS A 66 -2.07 23.98 6.85
CA LYS A 66 -2.34 22.64 6.31
C LYS A 66 -3.26 22.71 5.09
N VAL A 67 -3.08 21.79 4.15
CA VAL A 67 -3.97 21.69 2.99
C VAL A 67 -5.41 21.40 3.43
N LEU A 68 -6.38 22.09 2.82
CA LEU A 68 -7.80 21.89 3.11
C LEU A 68 -8.22 20.44 2.87
N LYS A 69 -9.03 19.87 3.76
CA LYS A 69 -9.49 18.47 3.66
C LYS A 69 -10.24 18.18 2.35
N SER A 70 -10.92 19.17 1.78
CA SER A 70 -11.62 19.06 0.48
C SER A 70 -10.69 18.94 -0.72
N GLN A 71 -9.43 19.37 -0.59
CA GLN A 71 -8.40 19.31 -1.63
C GLN A 71 -7.48 18.09 -1.46
N LEU A 72 -7.63 17.35 -0.34
CA LEU A 72 -6.92 16.09 -0.17
C LEU A 72 -7.58 15.01 -1.02
N PRO A 73 -6.80 14.07 -1.60
CA PRO A 73 -7.36 12.86 -2.16
C PRO A 73 -8.21 12.13 -1.11
N ASP A 74 -9.32 11.53 -1.53
CA ASP A 74 -10.19 10.76 -0.65
C ASP A 74 -9.48 9.46 -0.21
N LEU A 75 -8.59 9.59 0.76
CA LEU A 75 -7.86 8.50 1.42
C LEU A 75 -8.57 8.07 2.70
N ASP A 76 -9.90 8.08 2.69
CA ASP A 76 -10.68 7.64 3.82
C ASP A 76 -10.55 6.12 3.97
N ILE A 77 -9.46 5.68 4.62
CA ILE A 77 -9.21 4.28 4.97
C ILE A 77 -10.40 3.67 5.72
N TYR A 78 -11.25 4.48 6.37
CA TYR A 78 -12.47 4.03 7.02
C TYR A 78 -13.60 3.71 6.03
N LYS A 79 -13.57 4.24 4.80
CA LYS A 79 -14.49 3.80 3.73
C LYS A 79 -14.12 2.41 3.24
N ASP A 80 -12.83 2.11 3.18
CA ASP A 80 -12.31 0.85 2.67
C ASP A 80 -12.17 -0.21 3.76
N VAL A 81 -12.10 0.17 5.04
CA VAL A 81 -12.01 -0.74 6.19
C VAL A 81 -13.25 -0.60 7.06
N LEU A 82 -14.09 -1.64 7.08
CA LEU A 82 -15.30 -1.71 7.87
C LEU A 82 -15.08 -2.60 9.10
N MET A 83 -15.23 -2.03 10.28
CA MET A 83 -15.09 -2.75 11.56
C MET A 83 -16.45 -3.14 12.12
N TYR A 84 -16.58 -4.41 12.51
CA TYR A 84 -17.77 -4.95 13.15
C TYR A 84 -17.38 -5.70 14.43
N GLU A 85 -18.32 -5.80 15.37
CA GLU A 85 -18.08 -6.51 16.64
C GLU A 85 -17.80 -8.00 16.43
N ALA A 86 -18.50 -8.67 15.50
CA ALA A 86 -18.25 -10.05 15.10
C ALA A 86 -18.53 -10.30 13.61
N ARG A 87 -17.99 -11.38 13.03
CA ARG A 87 -18.26 -11.81 11.64
C ARG A 87 -19.74 -11.96 11.32
N GLY A 88 -20.56 -12.39 12.30
CA GLY A 88 -22.01 -12.52 12.15
C GLY A 88 -22.73 -11.19 11.89
N ASN A 89 -22.09 -10.06 12.18
CA ASN A 89 -22.61 -8.72 11.91
C ASN A 89 -22.23 -8.19 10.52
N PHE A 90 -21.48 -8.95 9.73
CA PHE A 90 -21.16 -8.54 8.36
C PHE A 90 -22.43 -8.51 7.51
N PRO A 91 -22.54 -7.59 6.53
CA PRO A 91 -23.62 -7.61 5.55
C PRO A 91 -23.72 -8.97 4.84
N ALA A 92 -24.92 -9.37 4.43
CA ALA A 92 -25.11 -10.62 3.67
C ALA A 92 -24.34 -10.63 2.33
N SER A 93 -24.13 -9.45 1.74
CA SER A 93 -23.29 -9.26 0.56
C SER A 93 -22.32 -8.12 0.78
N GLY A 94 -21.03 -8.41 0.62
CA GLY A 94 -19.97 -7.43 0.78
C GLY A 94 -19.60 -6.70 -0.51
N ASN A 95 -18.59 -5.84 -0.41
CA ASN A 95 -17.93 -5.18 -1.52
C ASN A 95 -16.49 -5.69 -1.61
N GLY A 96 -16.07 -6.17 -2.78
CA GLY A 96 -14.73 -6.72 -2.98
C GLY A 96 -13.59 -5.69 -2.86
N LYS A 97 -13.90 -4.39 -2.90
CA LYS A 97 -12.95 -3.30 -2.67
C LYS A 97 -12.80 -2.91 -1.21
N LYS A 98 -13.54 -3.56 -0.30
CA LYS A 98 -13.51 -3.28 1.14
C LYS A 98 -12.91 -4.44 1.94
N LEU A 99 -12.24 -4.08 3.02
CA LEU A 99 -11.76 -4.95 4.07
C LEU A 99 -12.77 -4.94 5.22
N TYR A 100 -13.04 -6.12 5.77
CA TYR A 100 -13.97 -6.33 6.86
C TYR A 100 -13.21 -6.85 8.06
N ILE A 101 -13.28 -6.17 9.19
CA ILE A 101 -12.58 -6.55 10.42
C ILE A 101 -13.60 -7.07 11.42
N ASP A 102 -13.36 -8.29 11.89
CA ASP A 102 -14.03 -8.87 13.04
C ASP A 102 -13.22 -8.51 14.30
N ARG A 103 -13.80 -7.66 15.15
CA ARG A 103 -13.14 -7.18 16.37
C ARG A 103 -13.00 -8.28 17.43
N SER A 104 -14.03 -9.12 17.59
CA SER A 104 -14.01 -10.23 18.54
C SER A 104 -12.94 -11.26 18.20
N GLY A 105 -12.80 -11.57 16.90
CA GLY A 105 -11.85 -12.56 16.41
C GLY A 105 -10.47 -12.01 16.08
N SER A 106 -10.29 -10.68 16.06
CA SER A 106 -9.10 -10.01 15.53
C SER A 106 -8.70 -10.51 14.14
N LYS A 107 -9.69 -10.69 13.26
CA LYS A 107 -9.52 -11.29 11.93
C LYS A 107 -9.94 -10.33 10.83
N ILE A 108 -9.27 -10.43 9.69
CA ILE A 108 -9.50 -9.59 8.53
C ILE A 108 -10.08 -10.45 7.40
N TYR A 109 -11.12 -9.96 6.75
CA TYR A 109 -11.86 -10.63 5.70
C TYR A 109 -12.00 -9.75 4.45
N ARG A 110 -12.17 -10.40 3.28
CA ARG A 110 -12.54 -9.76 2.01
C ARG A 110 -13.68 -10.50 1.34
N TRP A 111 -14.61 -9.76 0.75
CA TRP A 111 -15.69 -10.31 -0.06
C TRP A 111 -15.18 -10.74 -1.44
N THR A 112 -15.46 -11.98 -1.85
CA THR A 112 -15.01 -12.53 -3.14
C THR A 112 -16.08 -12.52 -4.23
N GLY A 113 -17.27 -11.99 -3.95
CA GLY A 113 -18.43 -12.02 -4.85
C GLY A 113 -19.55 -12.95 -4.36
N SER A 114 -19.20 -13.98 -3.58
CA SER A 114 -20.16 -14.95 -3.02
C SER A 114 -19.98 -15.22 -1.53
N THR A 115 -18.78 -15.01 -0.98
CA THR A 115 -18.50 -15.26 0.43
C THR A 115 -17.41 -14.36 0.97
N TYR A 116 -17.30 -14.31 2.30
CA TYR A 116 -16.20 -13.66 3.00
C TYR A 116 -15.06 -14.66 3.21
N VAL A 117 -13.89 -14.34 2.66
CA VAL A 117 -12.66 -15.12 2.84
C VAL A 117 -11.73 -14.39 3.81
N GLU A 118 -11.18 -15.14 4.77
CA GLU A 118 -10.21 -14.63 5.74
C GLU A 118 -8.87 -14.36 5.04
N LEU A 119 -8.35 -13.14 5.16
CA LEU A 119 -7.04 -12.74 4.60
C LEU A 119 -5.88 -13.06 5.55
N SER A 120 -6.15 -13.26 6.83
CA SER A 120 -5.18 -13.62 7.86
C SER A 120 -5.40 -15.06 8.33
N PRO A 121 -5.35 -16.09 7.47
CA PRO A 121 -5.49 -17.46 7.94
C PRO A 121 -4.33 -17.74 8.91
N GLN A 122 -4.66 -17.97 10.18
CA GLN A 122 -3.66 -18.38 11.15
C GLN A 122 -3.03 -19.69 10.67
N LEU A 123 -1.69 -19.73 10.62
CA LEU A 123 -0.94 -20.94 10.32
C LEU A 123 -1.33 -22.00 11.35
N LYS A 124 -2.03 -23.04 10.90
CA LYS A 124 -2.41 -24.15 11.77
C LYS A 124 -1.13 -24.91 12.14
N ILE A 125 -0.84 -25.01 13.43
CA ILE A 125 0.29 -25.80 13.96
C ILE A 125 -0.26 -27.19 14.31
N GLY A 126 0.35 -28.25 13.76
CA GLY A 126 -0.03 -29.65 14.02
C GLY A 126 -0.71 -30.33 12.82
N GLU A 127 -1.38 -31.45 13.08
CA GLU A 127 -2.09 -32.23 12.05
C GLU A 127 -3.38 -31.52 11.63
N VAL A 128 -3.53 -31.25 10.33
CA VAL A 128 -4.72 -30.61 9.77
C VAL A 128 -5.50 -31.63 8.95
N LYS A 129 -6.80 -31.76 9.22
CA LYS A 129 -7.70 -32.59 8.42
C LYS A 129 -7.58 -32.20 6.93
N ASP A 130 -7.55 -33.21 6.05
CA ASP A 130 -7.43 -33.06 4.59
C ASP A 130 -6.04 -32.59 4.10
N THR A 131 -5.01 -32.74 4.94
CA THR A 131 -3.60 -32.58 4.53
C THR A 131 -2.84 -33.89 4.68
N ALA A 132 -1.83 -34.12 3.83
CA ALA A 132 -0.98 -35.31 3.94
C ALA A 132 -0.11 -35.23 5.20
N PHE A 133 0.08 -36.36 5.87
CA PHE A 133 1.04 -36.48 6.97
C PHE A 133 2.49 -36.33 6.45
N ASP A 134 3.39 -36.00 7.36
CA ASP A 134 4.83 -36.01 7.08
C ASP A 134 5.27 -37.40 6.57
N GLY A 135 6.05 -37.42 5.47
CA GLY A 135 6.55 -38.65 4.85
C GLY A 135 7.35 -39.54 5.82
N ALA A 136 8.01 -38.96 6.82
CA ALA A 136 8.70 -39.73 7.85
C ALA A 136 7.72 -40.58 8.69
N ARG A 137 6.52 -40.05 8.98
CA ARG A 137 5.46 -40.80 9.70
C ARG A 137 4.87 -41.90 8.82
N GLY A 138 4.65 -41.60 7.54
CA GLY A 138 4.20 -42.60 6.57
C GLY A 138 5.17 -43.78 6.46
N LYS A 139 6.47 -43.49 6.32
CA LYS A 139 7.52 -44.50 6.28
C LYS A 139 7.60 -45.31 7.58
N ALA A 140 7.54 -44.64 8.73
CA ALA A 140 7.56 -45.32 10.03
C ALA A 140 6.37 -46.28 10.21
N LEU A 141 5.18 -45.89 9.73
CA LEU A 141 4.01 -46.77 9.72
C LEU A 141 4.20 -47.97 8.79
N GLU A 142 4.74 -47.75 7.59
CA GLU A 142 5.03 -48.82 6.63
C GLU A 142 6.04 -49.83 7.20
N ASP A 143 7.13 -49.35 7.79
CA ASP A 143 8.16 -50.18 8.42
C ASP A 143 7.58 -50.96 9.62
N ALA A 144 6.75 -50.32 10.45
CA ALA A 144 6.07 -50.99 11.56
C ALA A 144 5.09 -52.09 11.08
N MET A 145 4.37 -51.85 9.99
CA MET A 145 3.44 -52.82 9.41
C MET A 145 4.18 -54.02 8.82
N LYS A 146 5.30 -53.78 8.13
CA LYS A 146 6.17 -54.85 7.61
C LYS A 146 6.75 -55.74 8.72
N ASN A 147 7.03 -55.16 9.89
CA ASN A 147 7.56 -55.89 11.04
C ASN A 147 6.49 -56.61 11.88
N ARG A 148 5.20 -56.34 11.68
CA ARG A 148 4.11 -56.95 12.51
C ARG A 148 3.82 -58.40 12.18
N TYR A 149 3.99 -58.79 10.93
CA TYR A 149 3.86 -60.19 10.51
C TYR A 149 4.92 -60.45 9.44
N THR A 150 5.89 -61.29 9.77
CA THR A 150 6.81 -61.78 8.75
C THR A 150 6.05 -62.72 7.83
N LYS A 151 6.39 -62.71 6.54
CA LYS A 151 5.79 -63.63 5.55
C LYS A 151 5.84 -65.09 6.03
N LYS A 152 6.93 -65.45 6.70
CA LYS A 152 7.13 -66.77 7.30
C LYS A 152 6.10 -67.09 8.38
N GLU A 153 5.82 -66.18 9.31
CA GLU A 153 4.81 -66.41 10.35
C GLU A 153 3.41 -66.58 9.76
N VAL A 154 3.09 -65.85 8.70
CA VAL A 154 1.81 -66.00 7.98
C VAL A 154 1.74 -67.35 7.28
N ASP A 155 2.82 -67.75 6.59
CA ASP A 155 2.91 -69.03 5.91
C ASP A 155 2.81 -70.20 6.92
N ASP A 156 3.50 -70.13 8.06
CA ASP A 156 3.47 -71.12 9.15
C ASP A 156 2.09 -71.22 9.83
N LEU A 157 1.32 -70.12 9.89
CA LEU A 157 -0.06 -70.12 10.38
C LEU A 157 -1.02 -70.75 9.36
N LEU A 158 -0.82 -70.48 8.08
CA LEU A 158 -1.64 -71.05 7.01
C LEU A 158 -1.42 -72.56 6.88
N GLU A 159 -0.19 -73.04 7.09
CA GLU A 159 0.12 -74.47 7.06
C GLU A 159 -0.55 -75.20 8.24
N ARG A 160 -0.44 -74.67 9.46
CA ARG A 160 -1.14 -75.22 10.63
C ARG A 160 -2.66 -75.27 10.45
N LEU A 161 -3.26 -74.21 9.92
CA LEU A 161 -4.70 -74.19 9.67
C LEU A 161 -5.12 -75.28 8.66
N ARG A 162 -4.30 -75.55 7.64
CA ARG A 162 -4.55 -76.61 6.65
C ARG A 162 -4.48 -78.00 7.30
N GLU A 163 -3.52 -78.22 8.18
CA GLU A 163 -3.39 -79.48 8.91
C GLU A 163 -4.58 -79.72 9.85
N GLU A 164 -4.99 -78.71 10.62
CA GLU A 164 -6.17 -78.78 11.51
C GLU A 164 -7.44 -79.12 10.74
N ILE A 165 -7.73 -78.41 9.64
CA ILE A 165 -8.91 -78.67 8.81
C ILE A 165 -8.88 -80.09 8.23
N SER A 166 -7.70 -80.55 7.81
CA SER A 166 -7.56 -81.89 7.23
C SER A 166 -7.79 -82.99 8.28
N GLY A 167 -7.34 -82.78 9.52
CA GLY A 167 -7.60 -83.67 10.65
C GLY A 167 -9.09 -83.76 10.99
N ASP A 168 -9.75 -82.61 11.15
CA ASP A 168 -11.18 -82.54 11.48
C ASP A 168 -12.07 -83.24 10.44
N ILE A 169 -11.73 -83.11 9.15
CA ILE A 169 -12.44 -83.78 8.06
C ILE A 169 -12.30 -85.30 8.17
N ILE A 170 -11.11 -85.79 8.48
CA ILE A 170 -10.85 -87.23 8.64
C ILE A 170 -11.61 -87.79 9.85
N GLU A 171 -11.60 -87.08 10.98
CA GLU A 171 -12.36 -87.48 12.17
C GLU A 171 -13.87 -87.55 11.89
N GLN A 172 -14.42 -86.57 11.16
CA GLN A 172 -15.83 -86.62 10.75
C GLN A 172 -16.13 -87.82 9.85
N ILE A 173 -15.28 -88.14 8.87
CA ILE A 173 -15.49 -89.29 7.97
C ILE A 173 -15.52 -90.60 8.76
N ILE A 174 -14.61 -90.77 9.72
CA ILE A 174 -14.56 -91.95 10.59
C ILE A 174 -15.80 -92.04 11.49
N ALA A 175 -16.29 -90.91 12.00
CA ALA A 175 -17.49 -90.88 12.85
C ALA A 175 -18.80 -91.22 12.11
N PHE A 176 -18.82 -91.13 10.77
CA PHE A 176 -19.98 -91.46 9.93
C PHE A 176 -19.85 -92.81 9.18
N SER A 177 -18.74 -93.53 9.36
CA SER A 177 -18.51 -94.88 8.79
C SER A 177 -18.87 -95.98 9.78
#